data_AF-A0A0N4WXL5-F1
#
_entry.id   AF-A0A0N4WXL5-F1
#
_cell.length_a   1.000
_cell.length_b   1.000
_cell.length_c   1.000
_cell.angle_alpha   90.00
_cell.angle_beta   90.00
_cell.angle_gamma   90.00
#
_symmetry.space_group_name_H-M   'P 1'
#
loop_
_entity.id
_entity.type
_entity.pdbx_description
1 polymer ?
#
loop_
_entity_poly.entity_id
_entity_poly.type
_entity_poly.pdbx_seq_one_letter_code
_entity_poly.pdbx_strand_id
1 'polypeptide(L)' 'MKSNFVSIDQHGQAYVNCTYNIDGVVGVRKCSMPSSDSAFDMGFACFALWNSEGGIIAQDCWVHQEVCPQTMFQSL' A
#
# COMPACT_ATOMS: atom_id res chain seq x y z
N MET A 1 15.24 15.54 8.79
CA MET A 1 14.93 14.21 9.35
C MET A 1 14.41 13.36 8.19
N LYS A 2 15.18 12.40 7.68
CA LYS A 2 14.76 11.58 6.52
C LYS A 2 13.84 10.45 7.04
N SER A 3 12.54 10.66 6.98
CA SER A 3 11.56 9.62 7.31
C SER A 3 11.40 8.66 6.12
N ASN A 4 12.36 7.75 5.97
CA ASN A 4 12.20 6.68 4.98
C ASN A 4 11.27 5.63 5.59
N PHE A 5 9.95 5.81 5.42
CA PHE A 5 8.92 4.83 5.81
C PHE A 5 8.96 3.55 4.96
N VAL A 6 9.80 3.53 3.93
CA VAL A 6 10.00 2.41 3.01
C VAL A 6 11.31 1.70 3.34
N SER A 7 11.23 0.39 3.50
CA SER A 7 12.37 -0.52 3.71
C SER A 7 12.53 -1.44 2.49
N ILE A 8 13.71 -2.02 2.32
CA ILE A 8 14.01 -2.99 1.27
C ILE A 8 14.32 -4.33 1.93
N ASP A 9 13.75 -5.42 1.43
CA ASP A 9 14.05 -6.75 1.96
C ASP A 9 15.29 -7.40 1.29
N GLN A 10 15.62 -8.62 1.75
CA GLN A 10 16.79 -9.37 1.27
C GLN A 10 16.76 -9.70 -0.23
N HIS A 11 15.60 -9.57 -0.89
CA HIS A 11 15.43 -9.80 -2.33
C HIS A 11 15.39 -8.49 -3.12
N GLY A 12 15.61 -7.34 -2.48
CA GLY A 12 15.53 -6.03 -3.12
C GLY A 12 14.11 -5.49 -3.24
N GLN A 13 13.10 -6.14 -2.64
CA GLN A 13 11.71 -5.68 -2.73
C GLN A 13 11.42 -4.58 -1.71
N ALA A 14 10.87 -3.45 -2.20
CA ALA A 14 10.43 -2.36 -1.34
C ALA A 14 9.17 -2.75 -0.55
N TYR A 15 9.11 -2.35 0.72
CA TYR A 15 7.96 -2.60 1.58
C TYR A 15 7.79 -1.53 2.66
N VAL A 16 6.58 -1.45 3.21
CA VAL A 16 6.25 -0.69 4.43
C VAL A 16 5.61 -1.63 5.46
N ASN A 17 5.86 -1.38 6.73
CA ASN A 17 5.22 -2.09 7.83
C ASN A 17 4.00 -1.31 8.30
N CYS A 18 2.81 -1.86 8.07
CA CYS A 18 1.54 -1.27 8.47
C CYS A 18 1.05 -1.88 9.78
N THR A 19 0.91 -1.05 10.80
CA THR A 19 0.28 -1.47 12.06
C THR A 19 -1.22 -1.63 11.85
N TYR A 20 -1.79 -2.69 12.39
CA TYR A 20 -3.23 -2.88 12.46
C TYR A 20 -3.68 -3.17 13.90
N ASN A 21 -4.92 -2.77 14.20
CA ASN A 21 -5.66 -3.03 15.42
C ASN A 21 -7.13 -3.29 15.03
N ILE A 22 -7.47 -4.57 14.88
CA ILE A 22 -8.82 -5.00 14.49
C ILE A 22 -9.30 -5.98 15.56
N ASP A 23 -10.49 -5.75 16.10
CA ASP A 23 -11.12 -6.57 17.14
C ASP A 23 -10.22 -6.81 18.37
N GLY A 24 -9.41 -5.81 18.73
CA GLY A 24 -8.47 -5.87 19.86
C GLY A 24 -7.17 -6.63 19.57
N VAL A 25 -6.99 -7.14 18.36
CA VAL A 25 -5.74 -7.77 17.92
C VAL A 25 -4.84 -6.72 17.29
N VAL A 26 -3.71 -6.44 17.95
CA VAL A 26 -2.67 -5.54 17.46
C VAL A 26 -1.58 -6.34 16.77
N GLY A 27 -1.20 -5.91 15.57
CA GLY A 27 -0.10 -6.53 14.83
C GLY A 27 0.52 -5.60 13.80
N VAL A 28 1.49 -6.15 13.07
CA VAL A 28 2.17 -5.47 11.98
C VAL A 28 2.07 -6.34 10.74
N ARG A 29 1.65 -5.75 9.63
CA ARG A 29 1.59 -6.38 8.33
C ARG A 29 2.63 -5.75 7.41
N LYS A 30 3.43 -6.59 6.76
CA LYS A 30 4.38 -6.15 5.72
C LYS A 30 3.64 -5.97 4.41
N CYS A 31 3.65 -4.75 3.88
CA CYS A 31 3.07 -4.39 2.60
C CYS A 31 4.18 -4.17 1.58
N SER A 32 4.45 -5.20 0.77
CA SER A 32 5.47 -5.15 -0.27
C SER A 32 4.93 -4.55 -1.57
N MET A 33 5.76 -3.77 -2.25
CA MET A 33 5.51 -3.29 -3.60
C MET A 33 5.56 -4.48 -4.58
N PRO A 34 4.59 -4.61 -5.50
CA PRO A 34 4.62 -5.65 -6.53
C PRO A 34 5.92 -5.58 -7.35
N SER A 35 6.52 -6.74 -7.66
CA SER A 35 7.81 -6.83 -8.34
C SER A 35 7.72 -6.83 -9.87
N SER A 36 6.57 -6.49 -10.46
CA SER A 36 6.39 -6.46 -11.91
C SER A 36 6.93 -5.16 -12.51
N ASP A 37 7.50 -5.22 -13.72
CA ASP A 37 8.03 -4.03 -14.42
C ASP A 37 6.94 -2.97 -14.71
N SER A 38 5.66 -3.36 -14.72
CA SER A 38 4.52 -2.44 -14.80
C SER A 38 4.24 -1.67 -13.51
N ALA A 39 4.99 -1.92 -12.44
CA ALA A 39 4.75 -1.37 -11.11
C ALA A 39 5.45 -0.04 -10.84
N PHE A 40 6.20 0.52 -11.80
CA PHE A 40 6.87 1.81 -11.61
C PHE A 40 5.88 2.97 -11.35
N ASP A 41 4.67 2.88 -11.90
CA ASP A 41 3.59 3.86 -11.66
C ASP A 41 2.63 3.41 -10.54
N MET A 42 3.04 2.43 -9.73
CA MET A 42 2.24 1.92 -8.62
C MET A 42 2.66 2.56 -7.29
N GLY A 43 1.72 3.21 -6.62
CA GLY A 43 1.88 3.66 -5.25
C GLY A 43 1.54 2.54 -4.26
N PHE A 44 2.22 2.49 -3.12
CA PHE A 44 1.84 1.61 -2.02
C PHE A 44 1.83 2.37 -0.69
N ALA A 45 0.87 2.04 0.18
CA ALA A 45 0.68 2.71 1.46
C ALA A 45 -0.03 1.80 2.47
N CYS A 46 -0.11 2.27 3.72
CA CYS A 46 -1.02 1.73 4.71
C CYS A 46 -2.35 2.49 4.63
N PHE A 47 -3.48 1.80 4.74
CA PHE A 47 -4.77 2.46 4.90
C PHE A 47 -5.45 2.09 6.22
N ALA A 48 -6.33 2.98 6.67
CA ALA A 48 -7.28 2.71 7.73
C ALA A 48 -8.65 3.23 7.29
N LEU A 49 -9.70 2.45 7.54
CA LEU A 49 -11.10 2.83 7.41
C LEU A 49 -11.70 2.83 8.81
N TRP A 50 -12.44 3.88 9.14
CA TRP A 50 -13.11 4.03 10.42
C TRP A 50 -14.53 4.54 10.20
N ASN A 51 -15.43 4.22 11.13
CA ASN A 51 -16.78 4.75 11.13
C ASN A 51 -16.81 6.18 11.72
N SER A 52 -17.97 6.84 11.69
CA SER A 52 -18.15 8.19 12.24
C SER A 52 -17.93 8.27 13.76
N GLU A 53 -17.97 7.14 14.47
CA GLU A 53 -17.74 7.03 15.91
C GLU A 53 -16.25 6.80 16.25
N GLY A 54 -15.39 6.67 15.25
CA GLY A 54 -13.95 6.40 15.41
C GLY A 54 -13.59 4.93 15.56
N GLY A 55 -14.57 4.02 15.44
CA GLY A 55 -14.32 2.58 15.41
C GLY A 55 -13.62 2.15 14.12
N ILE A 56 -12.52 1.42 14.24
CA ILE A 56 -11.78 0.88 13.08
C ILE A 56 -12.62 -0.21 12.40
N ILE A 57 -12.82 -0.05 11.09
CA ILE A 57 -13.54 -1.00 10.22
C ILE A 57 -12.54 -1.90 9.50
N ALA A 58 -11.43 -1.33 9.00
CA ALA A 58 -10.40 -2.07 8.30
C ALA A 58 -9.06 -1.33 8.34
N GLN A 59 -7.96 -2.09 8.38
CA GLN A 59 -6.60 -1.59 8.23
C GLN A 59 -5.82 -2.62 7.43
N ASP A 60 -5.20 -2.22 6.34
CA ASP A 60 -4.42 -3.14 5.50
C ASP A 60 -3.48 -2.39 4.55
N CYS A 61 -2.85 -3.15 3.67
CA CYS A 61 -2.04 -2.67 2.56
C CYS A 61 -2.92 -2.05 1.48
N TRP A 62 -2.56 -0.85 1.03
CA TRP A 62 -3.09 -0.24 -0.18
C TRP A 62 -2.06 -0.30 -1.29
N VAL A 63 -2.50 -0.72 -2.46
CA VAL A 63 -1.70 -0.69 -3.69
C VAL A 63 -2.54 0.05 -4.74
N HIS A 64 -2.00 1.14 -5.25
CA HIS A 64 -2.62 1.95 -6.29
C HIS A 64 -1.83 1.83 -7.56
N GLN A 65 -2.54 1.72 -8.67
CA GLN A 65 -1.97 1.85 -9.99
C GLN A 65 -2.53 3.14 -10.59
N GLU A 66 -1.68 4.09 -10.93
CA GLU A 66 -2.12 5.19 -11.77
C GLU A 66 -2.48 4.62 -13.14
N VAL A 67 -3.77 4.58 -13.46
CA VAL A 67 -4.23 4.12 -14.76
C VAL A 67 -3.88 5.22 -15.75
N CYS A 68 -2.79 5.04 -16.51
CA CYS A 68 -2.39 6.02 -17.51
C CYS A 68 -3.50 6.13 -18.57
N PRO A 69 -4.16 7.30 -18.77
CA PRO A 69 -5.28 7.44 -19.71
C PRO A 69 -4.89 7.22 -21.18
N GLN A 70 -3.59 7.18 -21.49
CA GLN A 70 -3.09 7.09 -22.86
C GLN A 70 -3.30 5.71 -23.50
N THR A 71 -3.53 4.65 -22.72
CA THR A 71 -3.76 3.30 -23.27
C THR A 71 -5.20 3.08 -23.77
N MET A 72 -6.15 3.98 -23.49
CA MET A 72 -7.49 3.92 -24.11
C MET A 72 -7.58 4.61 -25.48
N PHE A 73 -6.56 5.38 -25.90
CA PHE A 73 -6.58 6.09 -27.19
C PHE A 73 -5.88 5.34 -28.34
N GLN A 74 -5.28 4.17 -28.10
CA GLN A 74 -4.67 3.36 -29.18
C GLN A 74 -5.60 2.29 -29.77
N SER A 75 -6.88 2.28 -29.39
CA SER A 75 -7.87 1.30 -29.88
C SER A 75 -8.97 1.91 -30.77
N LEU A 76 -8.75 3.10 -31.35
CA LEU A 76 -9.63 3.70 -32.37
C LEU A 76 -8.88 3.90 -33.69
#